data_AF-A0A1T5AMF3-F1
#
_entry.id   AF-A0A1T5AMF3-F1
#
_cell.length_a   1.000
_cell.length_b   1.000
_cell.length_c   1.000
_cell.angle_alpha   90.00
_cell.angle_beta   90.00
_cell.angle_gamma   90.00
#
_symmetry.space_group_name_H-M   'P 1'
#
loop_
_entity.id
_entity.type
_entity.pdbx_description
1 polymer ?
#
loop_
_entity_poly.entity_id
_entity_poly.type
_entity_poly.pdbx_seq_one_letter_code
_entity_poly.pdbx_strand_id
1 'polypeptide(L)' 'MELDVLDAIELIKKAYQEEEKEKLWQLYLTKYPYMDKETYVSFEDFCNPSKVINKTYENKTFEEIVSEAESILDSLRTR' A
#
# COMPACT_ATOMS: atom_id res chain seq x y z
N MET A 1 18.12 17.03 34.58
CA MET A 1 16.69 16.82 34.24
C MET A 1 16.36 15.42 34.68
N GLU A 2 15.64 15.29 35.79
CA GLU A 2 14.98 14.01 36.10
C GLU A 2 13.78 13.94 35.16
N LEU A 3 13.80 12.92 34.30
CA LEU A 3 12.66 12.61 33.45
C LEU A 3 11.64 11.91 34.36
N ASP A 4 10.44 12.46 34.46
CA ASP A 4 9.39 11.83 35.25
C ASP A 4 9.06 10.45 34.67
N VAL A 5 8.63 9.53 35.54
CA VAL A 5 8.32 8.16 35.13
C VAL A 5 7.18 8.15 34.09
N LEU A 6 6.21 9.07 34.20
CA LEU A 6 5.13 9.18 33.22
C LEU A 6 5.66 9.67 31.87
N ASP A 7 6.52 10.69 31.87
CA ASP A 7 7.16 11.20 30.65
C ASP A 7 8.00 10.12 29.96
N ALA A 8 8.71 9.30 30.74
CA ALA A 8 9.48 8.18 30.22
C ALA A 8 8.59 7.12 29.54
N ILE A 9 7.45 6.78 30.16
CA ILE A 9 6.48 5.83 29.61
C ILE A 9 5.87 6.37 28.31
N GLU A 10 5.52 7.66 28.26
CA GLU A 10 4.99 8.29 27.05
C GLU A 10 6.00 8.28 25.90
N LEU A 11 7.27 8.57 26.18
CA LEU A 11 8.33 8.52 25.19
C LEU A 11 8.53 7.12 24.62
N ILE A 12 8.53 6.10 25.48
CA ILE A 12 8.63 4.70 25.05
C ILE A 12 7.43 4.32 24.18
N LYS A 13 6.22 4.67 24.61
CA LYS A 13 5.00 4.40 23.83
C LYS A 13 5.06 5.06 22.46
N LYS A 14 5.50 6.32 22.41
CA LYS A 14 5.65 7.07 21.15
C LYS A 14 6.70 6.44 20.24
N ALA A 15 7.82 5.97 20.79
CA ALA A 15 8.86 5.28 20.02
C ALA A 15 8.30 4.02 19.34
N TYR A 16 7.55 3.20 20.06
CA TYR A 16 6.90 2.02 19.47
C TYR A 16 5.85 2.37 18.41
N GLN A 17 5.05 3.41 18.64
CA GLN A 17 4.07 3.87 17.66
C GLN A 17 4.72 4.34 16.36
N GLU A 18 5.83 5.08 16.45
CA GLU A 18 6.53 5.55 15.25
C GLU A 18 7.24 4.40 14.52
N GLU A 19 7.80 3.43 15.25
CA GLU A 19 8.38 2.22 14.66
C GLU A 19 7.34 1.40 13.90
N GLU A 20 6.15 1.22 14.48
CA GLU A 20 5.06 0.50 13.83
C GLU A 20 4.56 1.24 12.58
N LYS A 21 4.43 2.57 12.66
CA LYS A 21 4.05 3.41 11.54
C LYS A 21 5.06 3.34 10.39
N GLU A 22 6.36 3.32 10.68
CA GLU A 22 7.40 3.16 9.67
C GLU A 22 7.29 1.79 8.98
N LYS A 23 7.07 0.70 9.73
CA LYS A 23 6.86 -0.63 9.15
C LYS A 23 5.66 -0.66 8.21
N LEU A 24 4.55 -0.05 8.60
CA LEU A 24 3.35 0.06 7.77
C LEU A 24 3.60 0.90 6.53
N TRP A 25 4.38 1.98 6.64
CA TRP A 25 4.74 2.84 5.51
C TRP A 25 5.56 2.08 4.47
N GLN A 26 6.58 1.33 4.89
CA GLN A 26 7.37 0.49 3.99
C GLN A 26 6.51 -0.58 3.29
N LEU A 27 5.59 -1.21 4.03
CA LEU A 27 4.65 -2.17 3.47
C LEU A 27 3.72 -1.52 2.43
N TYR A 28 3.20 -0.34 2.73
CA TYR A 28 2.33 0.43 1.84
C TYR A 28 3.02 0.74 0.51
N LEU A 29 4.25 1.30 0.56
CA LEU A 29 5.03 1.59 -0.65
C LEU A 29 5.32 0.33 -1.48
N THR A 30 5.57 -0.79 -0.80
CA THR A 30 5.81 -2.09 -1.46
C THR A 30 4.55 -2.69 -2.07
N LYS A 31 3.38 -2.50 -1.44
CA LYS A 31 2.08 -3.01 -1.90
C LYS A 31 1.56 -2.25 -3.10
N TYR A 32 1.89 -0.97 -3.22
CA TYR A 32 1.37 -0.07 -4.24
C TYR A 32 2.48 0.70 -4.98
N PRO A 33 3.45 -0.01 -5.60
CA PRO A 33 4.60 0.63 -6.24
C PRO A 33 4.24 1.39 -7.52
N TYR A 34 3.09 1.08 -8.12
CA TYR A 34 2.62 1.64 -9.40
C TYR A 34 1.30 2.40 -9.26
N MET A 35 1.08 3.05 -8.11
CA MET A 35 -0.10 3.90 -7.92
C MET A 35 -0.15 5.01 -8.98
N ASP A 36 -1.33 5.20 -9.55
CA ASP A 36 -1.66 6.30 -10.44
C ASP A 36 -2.87 7.08 -9.93
N LYS A 37 -3.39 8.01 -10.72
CA LYS A 37 -4.53 8.87 -10.32
C LYS A 37 -5.83 8.09 -10.11
N GLU A 38 -6.01 6.94 -10.77
CA GLU A 38 -7.23 6.15 -10.72
C GLU A 38 -7.17 5.07 -9.62
N THR A 39 -5.96 4.59 -9.32
CA THR A 39 -5.69 3.53 -8.34
C THR A 39 -5.11 4.03 -7.02
N TYR A 40 -5.07 5.36 -6.83
CA TYR A 40 -4.56 5.99 -5.63
C TYR A 40 -5.30 5.51 -4.37
N VAL A 41 -4.53 5.11 -3.36
CA VAL A 41 -5.02 4.77 -2.02
C VAL A 41 -4.21 5.60 -1.05
N SER A 42 -4.82 6.39 -0.17
CA SER A 42 -4.04 7.13 0.82
C SER A 42 -3.43 6.18 1.87
N PHE A 43 -2.35 6.59 2.53
CA PHE A 43 -1.76 5.79 3.60
C PHE A 43 -2.72 5.61 4.78
N GLU A 44 -3.48 6.66 5.10
CA GLU A 44 -4.52 6.62 6.12
C GLU A 44 -5.62 5.60 5.79
N ASP A 45 -6.02 5.51 4.52
CA ASP A 45 -7.01 4.52 4.08
C ASP A 45 -6.42 3.11 4.06
N PHE A 46 -5.14 2.95 3.73
CA PHE A 46 -4.43 1.68 3.83
C PHE A 46 -4.35 1.17 5.28
N CYS A 47 -4.07 2.06 6.23
CA CYS A 47 -4.06 1.74 7.66
C CYS A 47 -5.46 1.49 8.23
N ASN A 48 -6.53 1.81 7.51
CA ASN A 48 -7.90 1.62 7.94
C ASN A 48 -8.53 0.36 7.31
N PRO A 49 -8.59 -0.78 8.02
CA PRO A 49 -9.08 -2.04 7.46
C PRO A 49 -10.55 -1.97 6.99
N SER A 50 -11.33 -1.02 7.49
CA SER A 50 -12.72 -0.81 7.06
C SER A 50 -12.85 -0.20 5.67
N LYS A 51 -11.80 0.46 5.16
CA LYS A 51 -11.81 1.19 3.88
C LYS A 51 -11.09 0.46 2.73
N VAL A 52 -10.30 -0.58 3.04
CA VAL A 52 -9.57 -1.37 2.03
C VAL A 52 -10.50 -2.21 1.15
N ILE A 53 -11.77 -2.34 1.53
CA ILE A 53 -12.81 -2.97 0.71
C ILE A 53 -13.30 -1.90 -0.27
N ASN A 54 -12.71 -1.85 -1.47
CA ASN A 54 -13.33 -1.42 -2.74
C ASN A 54 -12.28 -1.38 -3.85
N LYS A 55 -11.57 -2.49 -4.09
CA LYS A 55 -11.04 -2.72 -5.44
C LYS A 55 -12.14 -3.41 -6.22
N THR A 56 -12.91 -2.64 -6.99
CA THR A 56 -13.65 -3.19 -8.13
C THR A 56 -12.61 -3.67 -9.13
N TYR A 57 -12.17 -4.91 -8.97
CA TYR A 57 -11.54 -5.62 -10.08
C TYR A 57 -12.63 -5.72 -11.15
N GLU A 58 -12.38 -5.16 -12.33
CA GLU A 58 -13.16 -5.55 -13.49
C GLU A 58 -13.07 -7.08 -13.55
N ASN A 59 -14.23 -7.75 -13.55
CA ASN A 59 -14.29 -9.20 -13.74
C ASN A 59 -13.94 -9.51 -15.19
N LYS A 60 -12.65 -9.39 -15.54
CA LYS A 60 -12.13 -9.85 -16.83
C LYS A 60 -12.12 -11.37 -16.83
N THR A 61 -12.62 -11.94 -17.91
CA THR A 61 -12.55 -13.37 -18.16
C THR A 61 -11.11 -13.79 -18.42
N PHE A 62 -10.82 -15.09 -18.25
CA PHE A 62 -9.51 -15.65 -18.56
C PHE A 62 -9.07 -15.31 -20.00
N GLU A 63 -10.00 -15.34 -20.95
CA GLU A 63 -9.75 -15.06 -22.37
C GLU A 63 -9.33 -13.60 -22.61
N GLU A 64 -9.98 -12.65 -21.94
CA GLU A 64 -9.63 -11.22 -22.04
C GLU A 64 -8.24 -10.95 -21.46
N ILE A 65 -7.88 -11.59 -20.35
CA ILE A 65 -6.55 -11.47 -19.73
C ILE A 65 -5.47 -12.05 -20.65
N VAL A 66 -5.73 -13.21 -21.28
CA VAL A 66 -4.79 -13.83 -22.22
C VAL A 66 -4.59 -12.95 -23.45
N SER A 67 -5.66 -12.42 -24.03
CA SER A 67 -5.58 -11.54 -25.20
C SER A 67 -4.80 -10.25 -24.92
N GLU A 68 -5.00 -9.65 -23.73
CA GLU A 68 -4.27 -8.46 -23.31
C GLU A 68 -2.77 -8.74 -23.12
N ALA A 69 -2.42 -9.90 -22.54
CA ALA A 69 -1.03 -10.33 -22.40
C ALA A 69 -0.34 -10.60 -23.76
N GLU A 70 -1.05 -11.20 -24.71
CA GLU A 70 -0.55 -11.45 -26.07
C GLU A 70 -0.29 -10.14 -26.83
N SER A 71 -1.20 -9.17 -26.71
CA SER A 71 -1.06 -7.83 -27.33
C SER A 71 0.19 -7.09 -26.82
N ILE A 72 0.46 -7.16 -25.51
CA ILE A 72 1.69 -6.60 -24.92
C ILE A 72 2.93 -7.30 -25.49
N LEU A 73 2.91 -8.64 -25.55
CA LEU A 73 4.01 -9.45 -26.09
C LEU A 73 4.35 -9.09 -27.54
N ASP A 74 3.34 -8.91 -28.38
CA ASP A 74 3.52 -8.55 -29.78
C ASP A 74 4.06 -7.11 -29.94
N SER A 75 3.58 -6.18 -29.13
CA SER A 75 4.08 -4.79 -29.11
C SER A 75 5.56 -4.70 -28.72
N LEU A 76 6.04 -5.64 -27.91
CA LEU A 76 7.44 -5.72 -27.49
C LEU A 76 8.33 -6.42 -28.52
N ARG A 77 7.77 -7.32 -29.33
CA ARG A 77 8.48 -8.03 -30.42
C ARG A 77 8.67 -7.18 -31.68
N THR A 78 7.88 -6.13 -31.86
CA THR A 78 7.98 -5.20 -32.99
C THR A 78 8.92 -4.02 -32.74
N ARG A 79 9.60 -3.98 -31.58
CA ARG A 79 10.72 -3.09 -31.27
C ARG A 79 12.05 -3.82 -31.43
#